data_AF-A0A832F5W3-F1
#
_entry.id   AF-A0A832F5W3-F1
#
_cell.length_a   1.000
_cell.length_b   1.000
_cell.length_c   1.000
_cell.angle_alpha   90.00
_cell.angle_beta   90.00
_cell.angle_gamma   90.00
#
_symmetry.space_group_name_H-M   'P 1'
#
loop_
_entity.id
_entity.type
_entity.pdbx_description
1 polymer ?
#
loop_
_entity_poly.entity_id
_entity_poly.type
_entity_poly.pdbx_seq_one_letter_code
_entity_poly.pdbx_strand_id
1 'polypeptide(L)'
;MLTKHNYQKSDTDLKQGKIFDCCRKDVPGDSGCEDCCYDTWRDELKRVNQTYSETVEKCQQVKNSLTFITERRDKFKAWLDELLKAEDLVRKICNQLEIIASQSDKIWFNSIKAVEAIEIVFCMIRDFYMRVDYIKKRYDELQACINANNDSSLVKGQGLLKCLDDYYTKLDGVLKTRDELIKLAVEAVKLSNLIRNHISTNDVPGDYDPCKPGEPCDCSTDGASYYGFKTIICEWYCSFGCDEECIPCNEKNGQATQQSAQKQIGSGIKDAKPSENCELEPMFEFPICNDEYKCRVEKWYKDDEQCVKDLSEDLKEITKEKEALQACKSSLEKAIAEVDPKKRCK
;
A
#
# COMPACT_ATOMS: atom_id res chain seq x y z
N MET A 1 26.84 18.36 9.69
CA MET A 1 28.07 18.56 10.48
C MET A 1 27.78 19.62 11.53
N LEU A 2 27.62 19.21 12.79
CA LEU A 2 27.37 20.11 13.93
C LEU A 2 28.69 20.28 14.69
N THR A 3 29.17 21.51 14.79
CA THR A 3 30.37 21.88 15.55
C THR A 3 30.10 21.67 17.04
N LYS A 4 30.78 20.68 17.65
CA LYS A 4 30.77 20.46 19.11
C LYS A 4 31.51 21.60 19.79
N HIS A 5 30.79 22.56 20.36
CA HIS A 5 31.37 23.54 21.28
C HIS A 5 31.35 22.96 22.70
N ASN A 6 32.54 22.74 23.25
CA ASN A 6 32.74 22.21 24.60
C ASN A 6 32.63 23.38 25.59
N TYR A 7 31.50 23.51 26.27
CA TYR A 7 31.28 24.55 27.28
C TYR A 7 31.65 24.01 28.66
N GLN A 8 32.61 24.65 29.32
CA GLN A 8 32.92 24.37 30.73
C GLN A 8 31.69 24.74 31.59
N LYS A 9 31.22 23.78 32.40
CA LYS A 9 30.28 24.05 33.50
C LYS A 9 30.95 25.04 34.46
N SER A 10 30.37 26.22 34.63
CA SER A 10 30.76 27.11 35.72
C SER A 10 30.10 26.63 37.01
N ASP A 11 30.89 26.40 38.05
CA ASP A 11 30.43 26.09 39.42
C ASP A 11 29.50 27.20 39.93
N THR A 12 28.19 27.02 39.74
CA THR A 12 27.17 27.82 40.42
C THR A 12 26.99 27.31 41.84
N ASP A 13 27.99 27.56 42.68
CA ASP A 13 27.91 27.33 44.13
C ASP A 13 27.73 28.68 44.85
N LEU A 14 26.72 29.44 44.43
CA LEU A 14 26.29 30.69 45.06
C LEU A 14 25.09 30.42 45.98
N LYS A 15 25.38 29.90 47.17
CA LYS A 15 24.41 29.87 48.27
C LYS A 15 23.99 31.31 48.61
N GLN A 16 22.68 31.56 48.58
CA GLN A 16 21.99 32.84 48.86
C GLN A 16 22.40 33.58 50.16
N GLY A 17 23.23 32.99 51.02
CA GLY A 17 23.73 33.61 52.25
C GLY A 17 25.08 34.33 52.15
N LYS A 18 25.86 34.16 51.08
CA LYS A 18 27.24 34.71 50.98
C LYS A 18 27.35 36.11 50.38
N ILE A 19 26.27 36.67 49.82
CA ILE A 19 26.29 38.05 49.26
C ILE A 19 26.64 39.09 50.35
N PHE A 20 26.34 38.81 51.62
CA PHE A 20 26.61 39.73 52.73
C PHE A 20 27.98 39.57 53.41
N ASP A 21 28.81 38.59 53.01
CA ASP A 21 30.12 38.31 53.64
C ASP A 21 31.25 39.26 53.17
N CYS A 22 30.99 40.16 52.22
CA CYS A 22 32.00 41.08 51.70
C CYS A 22 32.38 42.21 52.69
N CYS A 23 31.56 42.49 53.71
CA CYS A 23 31.91 43.43 54.77
C CYS A 23 32.75 42.72 55.87
N ARG A 24 34.08 42.85 55.82
CA ARG A 24 34.91 42.52 57.00
C ARG A 24 34.56 43.49 58.14
N LYS A 25 34.40 42.93 59.35
CA LYS A 25 34.12 43.63 60.60
C LYS A 25 35.04 44.83 60.82
N ASP A 26 34.40 45.96 61.13
CA ASP A 26 34.89 47.22 61.67
C ASP A 26 36.39 47.29 62.02
N VAL A 27 37.14 48.02 61.20
CA VAL A 27 38.41 48.63 61.62
C VAL A 27 38.08 50.07 62.04
N PRO A 28 38.24 50.45 63.32
CA PRO A 28 37.89 51.79 63.76
C PRO A 28 39.00 52.75 63.36
N GLY A 29 38.77 53.53 62.30
CA GLY A 29 39.70 54.62 61.96
C GLY A 29 39.69 55.14 60.53
N ASP A 30 38.92 54.56 59.60
CA ASP A 30 38.97 55.04 58.21
C ASP A 30 37.79 55.96 57.85
N SER A 31 38.16 57.12 57.36
CA SER A 31 37.28 58.15 56.85
C SER A 31 36.94 57.86 55.38
N GLY A 32 35.65 57.71 55.09
CA GLY A 32 35.08 58.02 53.77
C GLY A 32 34.77 56.82 52.86
N CYS A 33 33.47 56.59 52.63
CA CYS A 33 32.79 55.92 51.50
C CYS A 33 33.55 54.82 50.67
N GLU A 34 34.45 54.00 51.23
CA GLU A 34 34.97 52.81 50.54
C GLU A 34 34.05 51.60 50.74
N ASP A 35 33.03 51.50 49.89
CA ASP A 35 32.08 50.39 49.90
C ASP A 35 32.66 49.18 49.16
N CYS A 36 33.45 48.38 49.88
CA CYS A 36 34.16 47.17 49.40
C CYS A 36 33.29 46.17 48.59
N CYS A 37 31.95 46.25 48.71
CA CYS A 37 31.01 45.33 48.07
C CYS A 37 30.47 45.85 46.72
N TYR A 38 30.44 47.17 46.50
CA TYR A 38 29.74 47.78 45.38
C TYR A 38 30.37 47.44 44.02
N ASP A 39 31.70 47.59 43.91
CA ASP A 39 32.44 47.30 42.68
C ASP A 39 32.47 45.79 42.39
N THR A 40 32.59 44.96 43.43
CA THR A 40 32.51 43.50 43.33
C THR A 40 31.16 43.05 42.77
N TRP A 41 30.05 43.54 43.32
CA TRP A 41 28.70 43.20 42.81
C TRP A 41 28.45 43.75 41.41
N ARG A 42 29.01 44.92 41.05
CA ARG A 42 28.93 45.46 39.69
C ARG A 42 29.63 44.58 38.67
N ASP A 43 30.79 44.03 39.01
CA ASP A 43 31.51 43.11 38.14
C ASP A 43 30.85 41.72 38.09
N GLU A 44 30.28 41.24 39.19
CA GLU A 44 29.43 40.04 39.19
C GLU A 44 28.17 40.23 38.33
N LEU A 45 27.52 41.39 38.42
CA LEU A 45 26.35 41.71 37.59
C LEU A 45 26.70 41.75 36.10
N LYS A 46 27.90 42.22 35.72
CA LYS A 46 28.37 42.14 34.31
C LYS A 46 28.51 40.69 33.87
N ARG A 47 29.12 39.83 34.68
CA ARG A 47 29.28 38.39 34.37
C ARG A 47 27.92 37.71 34.24
N VAL A 48 27.03 37.90 35.21
CA VAL A 48 25.67 37.33 35.19
C VAL A 48 24.88 37.84 33.99
N ASN A 49 25.00 39.11 33.61
CA ASN A 49 24.36 39.64 32.40
C ASN A 49 24.86 38.97 31.12
N GLN A 50 26.17 38.76 31.01
CA GLN A 50 26.76 38.08 29.87
C GLN A 50 26.29 36.62 29.81
N THR A 51 26.41 35.87 30.90
CA THR A 51 25.94 34.47 30.97
C THR A 51 24.44 34.37 30.70
N TYR A 52 23.62 35.29 31.23
CA TYR A 52 22.19 35.32 30.94
C TYR A 52 21.91 35.54 29.44
N SER A 53 22.62 36.46 28.78
CA SER A 53 22.47 36.69 27.34
C SER A 53 22.83 35.44 26.52
N GLU A 54 23.96 34.81 26.85
CA GLU A 54 24.40 33.57 26.20
C GLU A 54 23.38 32.42 26.40
N THR A 55 22.82 32.27 27.60
CA THR A 55 21.79 31.27 27.90
C THR A 55 20.47 31.57 27.17
N VAL A 56 20.11 32.85 27.00
CA VAL A 56 18.95 33.25 26.18
C VAL A 56 19.13 32.85 24.71
N GLU A 57 20.31 33.10 24.13
CA GLU A 57 20.62 32.70 22.76
C GLU A 57 20.60 31.19 22.58
N LYS A 58 21.24 30.44 23.50
CA LYS A 58 21.20 28.97 23.52
C LYS A 58 19.76 28.45 23.60
N CYS A 59 18.95 29.01 24.49
CA CYS A 59 17.53 28.66 24.61
C CYS A 59 16.79 28.87 23.29
N GLN A 60 17.04 29.98 22.59
CA GLN A 60 16.42 30.24 21.30
C GLN A 60 16.89 29.28 20.19
N GLN A 61 18.18 28.95 20.15
CA GLN A 61 18.74 27.99 19.20
C GLN A 61 18.15 26.59 19.38
N VAL A 62 18.03 26.12 20.63
CA VAL A 62 17.41 24.84 20.95
C VAL A 62 15.92 24.84 20.60
N LYS A 63 15.19 25.93 20.87
CA LYS A 63 13.79 26.07 20.43
C LYS A 63 13.63 25.97 18.92
N ASN A 64 14.45 26.70 18.15
CA ASN A 64 14.40 26.67 16.69
C ASN A 64 14.70 25.26 16.16
N SER A 65 15.70 24.58 16.74
CA SER A 65 16.06 23.20 16.38
C SER A 65 14.92 22.24 16.71
N LEU A 66 14.30 22.38 17.89
CA LEU A 66 13.16 21.56 18.30
C LEU A 66 11.97 21.71 17.36
N THR A 67 11.64 22.94 16.94
CA THR A 67 10.58 23.20 15.95
C THR A 67 10.89 22.52 14.62
N PHE A 68 12.11 22.71 14.10
CA PHE A 68 12.52 22.12 12.83
C PHE A 68 12.45 20.57 12.84
N ILE A 69 13.02 19.94 13.88
CA ILE A 69 13.02 18.48 13.99
C ILE A 69 11.59 17.96 14.22
N THR A 70 10.76 18.68 14.98
CA THR A 70 9.34 18.34 15.16
C THR A 70 8.58 18.33 13.83
N GLU A 71 8.71 19.39 13.02
CA GLU A 71 8.05 19.46 11.71
C GLU A 71 8.53 18.37 10.76
N ARG A 72 9.83 18.04 10.77
CA ARG A 72 10.39 16.97 9.95
C ARG A 72 9.91 15.59 10.39
N ARG A 73 9.90 15.33 11.70
CA ARG A 73 9.34 14.12 12.32
C ARG A 73 7.88 13.92 11.94
N ASP A 74 7.08 14.98 11.98
CA ASP A 74 5.65 14.93 11.62
C ASP A 74 5.46 14.60 10.13
N LYS A 75 6.32 15.11 9.25
CA LYS A 75 6.32 14.74 7.82
C LYS A 75 6.69 13.27 7.60
N PHE A 76 7.74 12.77 8.27
CA PHE A 76 8.10 11.35 8.17
C PHE A 76 7.01 10.43 8.70
N LYS A 77 6.33 10.84 9.78
CA LYS A 77 5.17 10.12 10.30
C LYS A 77 4.04 10.06 9.27
N ALA A 78 3.65 11.21 8.70
CA ALA A 78 2.61 11.26 7.68
C ALA A 78 2.98 10.41 6.46
N TRP A 79 4.24 10.43 6.03
CA TRP A 79 4.73 9.58 4.95
C TRP A 79 4.61 8.10 5.28
N LEU A 80 5.06 7.69 6.46
CA LEU A 80 4.98 6.31 6.93
C LEU A 80 3.53 5.84 7.00
N ASP A 81 2.63 6.68 7.51
CA ASP A 81 1.19 6.39 7.58
C ASP A 81 0.59 6.15 6.18
N GLU A 82 0.98 6.93 5.17
CA GLU A 82 0.53 6.72 3.78
C GLU A 82 1.10 5.42 3.17
N LEU A 83 2.36 5.08 3.42
CA LEU A 83 2.95 3.82 2.98
C LEU A 83 2.24 2.62 3.60
N LEU A 84 1.91 2.69 4.90
CA LEU A 84 1.17 1.64 5.59
C LEU A 84 -0.27 1.50 5.07
N LYS A 85 -0.95 2.61 4.77
CA LYS A 85 -2.27 2.57 4.12
C LYS A 85 -2.22 1.95 2.73
N ALA A 86 -1.18 2.26 1.95
CA ALA A 86 -0.99 1.67 0.63
C ALA A 86 -0.78 0.15 0.73
N GLU A 87 0.02 -0.31 1.68
CA GLU A 87 0.19 -1.74 1.98
C GLU A 87 -1.15 -2.41 2.34
N ASP A 88 -1.93 -1.80 3.24
CA ASP A 88 -3.25 -2.33 3.62
C ASP A 88 -4.21 -2.44 2.43
N LEU A 89 -4.16 -1.48 1.49
CA LEU A 89 -4.95 -1.53 0.27
C LEU A 89 -4.49 -2.65 -0.66
N VAL A 90 -3.19 -2.82 -0.81
CA VAL A 90 -2.63 -3.91 -1.62
C VAL A 90 -2.97 -5.27 -1.04
N ARG A 91 -2.90 -5.46 0.29
CA ARG A 91 -3.35 -6.70 0.94
C ARG A 91 -4.84 -6.98 0.72
N LYS A 92 -5.68 -5.94 0.70
CA LYS A 92 -7.10 -6.12 0.32
C LYS A 92 -7.23 -6.55 -1.14
N ILE A 93 -6.44 -5.99 -2.05
CA ILE A 93 -6.43 -6.40 -3.46
C ILE A 93 -5.98 -7.86 -3.58
N CYS A 94 -4.91 -8.27 -2.89
CA CYS A 94 -4.46 -9.67 -2.83
C CYS A 94 -5.59 -10.61 -2.40
N ASN A 95 -6.29 -10.30 -1.31
CA ASN A 95 -7.44 -11.08 -0.86
C ASN A 95 -8.56 -11.14 -1.92
N GLN A 96 -8.81 -10.04 -2.65
CA GLN A 96 -9.80 -10.05 -3.74
C GLN A 96 -9.33 -10.89 -4.93
N LEU A 97 -8.03 -10.86 -5.26
CA LEU A 97 -7.45 -11.69 -6.32
C LEU A 97 -7.60 -13.18 -6.00
N GLU A 98 -7.43 -13.60 -4.75
CA GLU A 98 -7.68 -14.99 -4.31
C GLU A 98 -9.14 -15.40 -4.50
N ILE A 99 -10.08 -14.52 -4.13
CA ILE A 99 -11.51 -14.77 -4.33
C ILE A 99 -11.82 -14.88 -5.82
N ILE A 100 -11.30 -13.95 -6.63
CA ILE A 100 -11.50 -13.91 -8.08
C ILE A 100 -10.91 -15.16 -8.73
N ALA A 101 -9.73 -15.60 -8.31
CA ALA A 101 -9.12 -16.86 -8.74
C ALA A 101 -10.08 -18.02 -8.45
N SER A 102 -10.49 -18.21 -7.20
CA SER A 102 -11.42 -19.28 -6.80
C SER A 102 -12.73 -19.30 -7.61
N GLN A 103 -13.28 -18.12 -7.93
CA GLN A 103 -14.49 -18.02 -8.73
C GLN A 103 -14.24 -18.35 -10.21
N SER A 104 -13.12 -17.87 -10.76
CA SER A 104 -12.68 -18.20 -12.11
C SER A 104 -12.64 -19.72 -12.34
N ASP A 105 -12.18 -20.48 -11.33
CA ASP A 105 -12.06 -21.93 -11.44
C ASP A 105 -13.39 -22.64 -11.42
N LYS A 106 -14.30 -22.17 -10.55
CA LYS A 106 -15.66 -22.70 -10.51
C LYS A 106 -16.37 -22.45 -11.84
N ILE A 107 -16.20 -21.26 -12.41
CA ILE A 107 -16.79 -20.93 -13.71
C ILE A 107 -16.17 -21.81 -14.81
N TRP A 108 -14.86 -21.98 -14.82
CA TRP A 108 -14.17 -22.86 -15.76
C TRP A 108 -14.64 -24.31 -15.66
N PHE A 109 -14.64 -24.88 -14.46
CA PHE A 109 -15.08 -26.26 -14.22
C PHE A 109 -16.54 -26.47 -14.63
N ASN A 110 -17.43 -25.54 -14.24
CA ASN A 110 -18.82 -25.58 -14.65
C ASN A 110 -18.98 -25.47 -16.16
N SER A 111 -18.12 -24.70 -16.86
CA SER A 111 -18.14 -24.61 -18.31
C SER A 111 -17.80 -25.95 -18.97
N ILE A 112 -16.86 -26.72 -18.43
CA ILE A 112 -16.54 -28.07 -18.91
C ILE A 112 -17.75 -28.99 -18.76
N LYS A 113 -18.38 -29.00 -17.59
CA LYS A 113 -19.58 -29.80 -17.34
C LYS A 113 -20.76 -29.38 -18.20
N ALA A 114 -20.89 -28.09 -18.50
CA ALA A 114 -21.88 -27.60 -19.45
C ALA A 114 -21.61 -28.13 -20.87
N VAL A 115 -20.36 -28.15 -21.34
CA VAL A 115 -20.01 -28.74 -22.65
C VAL A 115 -20.37 -30.23 -22.68
N GLU A 116 -19.96 -31.01 -21.68
CA GLU A 116 -20.30 -32.45 -21.59
C GLU A 116 -21.82 -32.67 -21.65
N ALA A 117 -22.60 -31.87 -20.93
CA ALA A 117 -24.06 -31.96 -20.95
C ALA A 117 -24.65 -31.58 -22.32
N ILE A 118 -24.12 -30.54 -22.97
CA ILE A 118 -24.55 -30.11 -24.31
C ILE A 118 -24.23 -31.20 -25.34
N GLU A 119 -23.10 -31.88 -25.24
CA GLU A 119 -22.74 -33.00 -26.13
C GLU A 119 -23.74 -34.16 -26.02
N ILE A 120 -24.18 -34.49 -24.80
CA ILE A 120 -25.21 -35.51 -24.57
C ILE A 120 -26.54 -35.07 -25.23
N VAL A 121 -26.97 -33.83 -25.01
CA VAL A 121 -28.19 -33.29 -25.61
C VAL A 121 -28.08 -33.27 -27.13
N PHE A 122 -26.93 -32.91 -27.69
CA PHE A 122 -26.69 -32.93 -29.13
C PHE A 122 -26.81 -34.34 -29.70
N CYS A 123 -26.30 -35.36 -29.01
CA CYS A 123 -26.47 -36.76 -29.41
C CYS A 123 -27.94 -37.18 -29.44
N MET A 124 -28.74 -36.75 -28.45
CA MET A 124 -30.19 -37.01 -28.41
C MET A 124 -30.93 -36.29 -29.53
N ILE A 125 -30.60 -35.01 -29.80
CA ILE A 125 -31.17 -34.22 -30.90
C ILE A 125 -30.84 -34.89 -32.24
N ARG A 126 -29.62 -35.40 -32.42
CA ARG A 126 -29.22 -36.10 -33.64
C ARG A 126 -30.04 -37.37 -33.88
N ASP A 127 -30.27 -38.20 -32.86
CA ASP A 127 -31.13 -39.38 -32.99
C ASP A 127 -32.58 -38.99 -33.32
N PHE A 128 -33.11 -37.98 -32.63
CA PHE A 128 -34.43 -37.43 -32.94
C PHE A 128 -34.52 -36.93 -34.39
N TYR A 129 -33.51 -36.21 -34.86
CA TYR A 129 -33.40 -35.71 -36.24
C TYR A 129 -33.51 -36.85 -37.26
N MET A 130 -32.70 -37.90 -37.10
CA MET A 130 -32.70 -39.05 -38.02
C MET A 130 -34.08 -39.74 -38.09
N ARG A 131 -34.77 -39.86 -36.95
CA ARG A 131 -36.11 -40.47 -36.89
C ARG A 131 -37.16 -39.60 -37.58
N VAL A 132 -37.14 -38.30 -37.33
CA VAL A 132 -38.10 -37.35 -37.95
C VAL A 132 -37.88 -37.26 -39.45
N ASP A 133 -36.64 -37.22 -39.91
CA ASP A 133 -36.29 -37.20 -41.34
C ASP A 133 -36.75 -38.48 -42.05
N TYR A 134 -36.55 -39.63 -41.41
CA TYR A 134 -37.06 -40.89 -41.92
C TYR A 134 -38.58 -40.86 -42.08
N ILE A 135 -39.31 -40.37 -41.07
CA ILE A 135 -40.78 -40.23 -41.13
C ILE A 135 -41.19 -39.27 -42.25
N LYS A 136 -40.51 -38.13 -42.40
CA LYS A 136 -40.78 -37.16 -43.47
C LYS A 136 -40.55 -37.76 -44.85
N LYS A 137 -39.46 -38.49 -45.05
CA LYS A 137 -39.21 -39.22 -46.29
C LYS A 137 -40.33 -40.21 -46.60
N ARG A 138 -40.77 -41.00 -45.61
CA ARG A 138 -41.88 -41.96 -45.78
C ARG A 138 -43.21 -41.28 -46.10
N TYR A 139 -43.48 -40.12 -45.49
CA TYR A 139 -44.63 -39.29 -45.82
C TYR A 139 -44.56 -38.80 -47.28
N ASP A 140 -43.40 -38.30 -47.73
CA ASP A 140 -43.22 -37.80 -49.09
C ASP A 140 -43.37 -38.90 -50.14
N GLU A 141 -42.83 -40.09 -49.87
CA GLU A 141 -43.03 -41.29 -50.70
C GLU A 141 -44.52 -41.67 -50.81
N LEU A 142 -45.25 -41.67 -49.68
CA LEU A 142 -46.67 -41.96 -49.66
C LEU A 142 -47.48 -40.91 -50.44
N GLN A 143 -47.17 -39.63 -50.24
CA GLN A 143 -47.82 -38.52 -50.96
C GLN A 143 -47.59 -38.64 -52.47
N ALA A 144 -46.37 -38.99 -52.90
CA ALA A 144 -46.05 -39.22 -54.31
C ALA A 144 -46.85 -40.38 -54.90
N CYS A 145 -46.94 -41.52 -54.19
CA CYS A 145 -47.74 -42.67 -54.61
C CYS A 145 -49.23 -42.33 -54.75
N ILE A 146 -49.78 -41.59 -53.78
CA ILE A 146 -51.18 -41.15 -53.81
C ILE A 146 -51.42 -40.21 -54.99
N ASN A 147 -50.52 -39.24 -55.22
CA ASN A 147 -50.64 -38.32 -56.35
C ASN A 147 -50.54 -39.02 -57.72
N ALA A 148 -49.81 -40.14 -57.80
CA ALA A 148 -49.71 -40.95 -59.00
C ALA A 148 -50.92 -41.89 -59.20
N ASN A 149 -51.75 -42.07 -58.18
CA ASN A 149 -52.93 -42.92 -58.23
C ASN A 149 -54.14 -42.12 -58.72
N ASN A 150 -54.66 -42.45 -59.90
CA ASN A 150 -55.81 -41.79 -60.52
C ASN A 150 -57.17 -42.31 -60.00
N ASP A 151 -57.24 -42.72 -58.73
CA ASP A 151 -58.44 -43.28 -58.13
C ASP A 151 -59.44 -42.15 -57.74
N SER A 152 -60.63 -42.20 -58.32
CA SER A 152 -61.72 -41.23 -58.06
C SER A 152 -62.22 -41.19 -56.61
N SER A 153 -61.91 -42.21 -55.80
CA SER A 153 -62.24 -42.25 -54.37
C SER A 153 -61.31 -41.40 -53.50
N LEU A 154 -60.16 -40.96 -54.03
CA LEU A 154 -59.19 -40.11 -53.34
C LEU A 154 -59.55 -38.62 -53.50
N VAL A 155 -60.56 -38.18 -52.73
CA VAL A 155 -61.04 -36.79 -52.75
C VAL A 155 -60.35 -35.95 -51.67
N LYS A 156 -59.79 -34.79 -52.05
CA LYS A 156 -59.12 -33.86 -51.13
C LYS A 156 -60.03 -33.45 -49.98
N GLY A 157 -59.48 -33.38 -48.77
CA GLY A 157 -60.21 -32.97 -47.55
C GLY A 157 -61.18 -34.01 -47.00
N GLN A 158 -61.23 -35.23 -47.55
CA GLN A 158 -62.05 -36.33 -47.04
C GLN A 158 -61.23 -37.62 -46.87
N GLY A 159 -61.76 -38.55 -46.07
CA GLY A 159 -61.21 -39.90 -45.90
C GLY A 159 -59.70 -39.93 -45.65
N LEU A 160 -59.00 -40.75 -46.43
CA LEU A 160 -57.56 -40.96 -46.33
C LEU A 160 -56.75 -39.66 -46.54
N LEU A 161 -57.16 -38.80 -47.48
CA LEU A 161 -56.45 -37.56 -47.79
C LEU A 161 -56.54 -36.55 -46.64
N LYS A 162 -57.69 -36.45 -45.97
CA LYS A 162 -57.82 -35.62 -44.76
C LYS A 162 -56.90 -36.12 -43.64
N CYS A 163 -56.86 -37.42 -43.40
CA CYS A 163 -55.97 -38.00 -42.39
C CYS A 163 -54.49 -37.73 -42.69
N LEU A 164 -54.12 -37.74 -43.97
CA LEU A 164 -52.76 -37.44 -44.42
C LEU A 164 -52.40 -35.96 -44.22
N ASP A 165 -53.32 -35.04 -44.49
CA ASP A 165 -53.14 -33.60 -44.25
C ASP A 165 -53.01 -33.30 -42.74
N ASP A 166 -53.85 -33.92 -41.91
CA ASP A 166 -53.79 -33.78 -40.44
C ASP A 166 -52.46 -34.34 -39.89
N TYR A 167 -51.98 -35.45 -40.46
CA TYR A 167 -50.69 -36.04 -40.11
C TYR A 167 -49.53 -35.11 -40.50
N TYR A 168 -49.56 -34.54 -41.70
CA TYR A 168 -48.54 -33.60 -42.17
C TYR A 168 -48.46 -32.36 -41.27
N THR A 169 -49.60 -31.81 -40.88
CA THR A 169 -49.65 -30.64 -39.99
C THR A 169 -48.93 -30.91 -38.67
N LYS A 170 -49.10 -32.11 -38.10
CA LYS A 170 -48.38 -32.53 -36.89
C LYS A 170 -46.89 -32.74 -37.17
N LEU A 171 -46.54 -33.39 -38.28
CA LEU A 171 -45.16 -33.61 -38.69
C LEU A 171 -44.41 -32.29 -38.94
N ASP A 172 -45.05 -31.31 -39.55
CA ASP A 172 -44.49 -29.96 -39.77
C ASP A 172 -44.20 -29.24 -38.44
N GLY A 173 -45.08 -29.39 -37.44
CA GLY A 173 -44.81 -28.91 -36.08
C GLY A 173 -43.58 -29.57 -35.44
N VAL A 174 -43.43 -30.88 -35.63
CA VAL A 174 -42.25 -31.64 -35.15
C VAL A 174 -40.97 -31.20 -35.87
N LEU A 175 -41.01 -31.00 -37.19
CA LEU A 175 -39.89 -30.50 -38.00
C LEU A 175 -39.43 -29.11 -37.55
N LYS A 176 -40.37 -28.19 -37.28
CA LYS A 176 -40.04 -26.86 -36.75
C LYS A 176 -39.38 -26.91 -35.38
N THR A 177 -39.84 -27.80 -34.51
CA THR A 177 -39.28 -27.97 -33.16
C THR A 177 -37.83 -28.50 -33.24
N ARG A 178 -37.58 -29.46 -34.13
CA ARG A 178 -36.24 -29.99 -34.42
C ARG A 178 -35.25 -28.90 -34.83
N ASP A 179 -35.65 -28.01 -35.75
CA ASP A 179 -34.76 -26.96 -36.26
C ASP A 179 -34.40 -25.93 -35.18
N GLU A 180 -35.36 -25.57 -34.33
CA GLU A 180 -35.09 -24.66 -33.20
C GLU A 180 -34.17 -25.29 -32.15
N LEU A 181 -34.33 -26.59 -31.85
CA LEU A 181 -33.45 -27.30 -30.91
C LEU A 181 -31.98 -27.31 -31.36
N ILE A 182 -31.72 -27.49 -32.66
CA ILE A 182 -30.35 -27.44 -33.22
C ILE A 182 -29.75 -26.06 -33.03
N LYS A 183 -30.51 -25.00 -33.34
CA LYS A 183 -30.05 -23.62 -33.18
C LYS A 183 -29.68 -23.32 -31.73
N LEU A 184 -30.50 -23.74 -30.77
CA LEU A 184 -30.21 -23.59 -29.34
C LEU A 184 -28.97 -24.38 -28.91
N ALA A 185 -28.79 -25.61 -29.40
CA ALA A 185 -27.61 -26.42 -29.08
C ALA A 185 -26.31 -25.79 -29.61
N VAL A 186 -26.32 -25.27 -30.85
CA VAL A 186 -25.15 -24.59 -31.44
C VAL A 186 -24.77 -23.33 -30.66
N GLU A 187 -25.77 -22.53 -30.27
CA GLU A 187 -25.54 -21.32 -29.46
C GLU A 187 -24.97 -21.68 -28.08
N ALA A 188 -25.47 -22.73 -27.44
CA ALA A 188 -24.96 -23.21 -26.16
C ALA A 188 -23.49 -23.66 -26.25
N VAL A 189 -23.11 -24.44 -27.27
CA VAL A 189 -21.70 -24.84 -27.50
C VAL A 189 -20.81 -23.60 -27.68
N LYS A 190 -21.27 -22.63 -28.48
CA LYS A 190 -20.52 -21.40 -28.74
C LYS A 190 -20.27 -20.61 -27.45
N LEU A 191 -21.30 -20.42 -26.63
CA LEU A 191 -21.17 -19.71 -25.35
C LEU A 191 -20.22 -20.43 -24.39
N SER A 192 -20.33 -21.75 -24.26
CA SER A 192 -19.45 -22.54 -23.40
C SER A 192 -17.98 -22.46 -23.85
N ASN A 193 -17.72 -22.52 -25.16
CA ASN A 193 -16.38 -22.36 -25.71
C ASN A 193 -15.83 -20.94 -25.47
N LEU A 194 -16.66 -19.89 -25.59
CA LEU A 194 -16.24 -18.52 -25.26
C LEU A 194 -15.80 -18.40 -23.80
N ILE A 195 -16.61 -18.90 -22.87
CA ILE A 195 -16.30 -18.88 -21.43
C ILE A 195 -14.97 -19.61 -21.18
N ARG A 196 -14.81 -20.81 -21.74
CA ARG A 196 -13.60 -21.61 -21.57
C ARG A 196 -12.36 -20.86 -22.07
N ASN A 197 -12.41 -20.34 -23.29
CA ASN A 197 -11.28 -19.67 -23.95
C ASN A 197 -10.86 -18.36 -23.26
N HIS A 198 -11.82 -17.63 -22.66
CA HIS A 198 -11.53 -16.37 -21.98
C HIS A 198 -10.97 -16.57 -20.56
N ILE A 199 -11.30 -17.69 -19.90
CA ILE A 199 -10.79 -18.01 -18.57
C ILE A 199 -9.41 -18.72 -18.64
N SER A 200 -9.24 -19.64 -19.59
CA SER A 200 -8.00 -20.40 -19.77
C SER A 200 -7.76 -20.72 -21.25
N THR A 201 -6.52 -20.77 -21.74
CA THR A 201 -6.26 -21.30 -23.09
C THR A 201 -6.21 -22.83 -23.14
N ASN A 202 -7.03 -23.31 -24.07
CA ASN A 202 -7.27 -24.62 -24.67
C ASN A 202 -6.22 -25.76 -24.72
N ASP A 203 -4.98 -25.66 -24.26
CA ASP A 203 -3.99 -26.66 -24.69
C ASP A 203 -3.82 -27.88 -23.78
N VAL A 204 -4.32 -27.84 -22.53
CA VAL A 204 -4.28 -29.01 -21.64
C VAL A 204 -5.58 -29.16 -20.85
N PRO A 205 -6.46 -30.12 -21.19
CA PRO A 205 -7.58 -30.49 -20.33
C PRO A 205 -7.02 -31.19 -19.08
N GLY A 206 -6.74 -30.43 -18.03
CA GLY A 206 -6.27 -31.00 -16.76
C GLY A 206 -5.53 -30.04 -15.82
N ASP A 207 -4.85 -29.00 -16.34
CA ASP A 207 -3.90 -28.19 -15.57
C ASP A 207 -4.34 -26.73 -15.36
N TYR A 208 -5.63 -26.52 -15.20
CA TYR A 208 -6.10 -25.27 -14.65
C TYR A 208 -6.00 -25.35 -13.11
N ASP A 209 -4.79 -25.16 -12.57
CA ASP A 209 -4.57 -24.99 -11.12
C ASP A 209 -4.63 -23.49 -10.78
N PRO A 210 -5.70 -23.00 -10.13
CA PRO A 210 -5.68 -21.68 -9.51
C PRO A 210 -4.57 -21.53 -8.50
N CYS A 211 -4.23 -20.28 -8.21
CA CYS A 211 -3.57 -19.93 -6.96
C CYS A 211 -4.49 -20.40 -5.83
N LYS A 212 -4.12 -21.48 -5.13
CA LYS A 212 -4.95 -21.99 -4.04
C LYS A 212 -4.92 -20.96 -2.91
N PRO A 213 -6.00 -20.83 -2.12
CA PRO A 213 -5.96 -19.96 -0.96
C PRO A 213 -4.79 -20.34 -0.05
N GLY A 214 -3.82 -19.43 0.12
CA GLY A 214 -2.60 -19.68 0.90
C GLY A 214 -1.51 -20.49 0.19
N GLU A 215 -1.62 -20.77 -1.12
CA GLU A 215 -0.52 -21.25 -1.95
C GLU A 215 -0.21 -20.22 -3.05
N PRO A 216 1.08 -19.89 -3.28
CA PRO A 216 1.48 -18.96 -4.33
C PRO A 216 0.85 -19.24 -5.68
N CYS A 217 0.39 -18.20 -6.36
CA CYS A 217 0.30 -18.29 -7.82
C CYS A 217 1.68 -18.69 -8.32
N ASP A 218 1.79 -19.80 -9.06
CA ASP A 218 3.08 -20.16 -9.64
C ASP A 218 3.47 -19.11 -10.70
N CYS A 219 4.28 -18.14 -10.27
CA CYS A 219 4.82 -17.06 -11.08
C CYS A 219 5.97 -17.55 -11.98
N SER A 220 6.36 -18.82 -11.91
CA SER A 220 7.50 -19.34 -12.67
C SER A 220 7.16 -19.44 -14.15
N THR A 221 8.04 -18.84 -14.96
CA THR A 221 7.97 -18.85 -16.44
C THR A 221 8.36 -20.20 -17.05
N ASP A 222 8.42 -21.26 -16.25
CA ASP A 222 8.88 -22.58 -16.68
C ASP A 222 7.77 -23.31 -17.45
N GLY A 223 7.57 -22.88 -18.69
CA GLY A 223 6.88 -23.62 -19.75
C GLY A 223 5.34 -23.61 -19.73
N ALA A 224 4.70 -23.32 -18.60
CA ALA A 224 3.25 -23.16 -18.53
C ALA A 224 2.86 -21.71 -18.83
N SER A 225 2.81 -21.33 -20.11
CA SER A 225 2.23 -20.04 -20.50
C SER A 225 0.75 -20.02 -20.16
N TYR A 226 0.38 -19.40 -19.04
CA TYR A 226 -1.01 -19.07 -18.74
C TYR A 226 -1.47 -17.97 -19.69
N TYR A 227 -2.70 -18.09 -20.21
CA TYR A 227 -3.34 -17.08 -21.06
C TYR A 227 -4.75 -16.77 -20.54
N GLY A 228 -5.32 -15.64 -20.96
CA GLY A 228 -6.68 -15.22 -20.61
C GLY A 228 -6.73 -14.54 -19.25
N PHE A 229 -7.87 -14.64 -18.56
CA PHE A 229 -8.06 -13.96 -17.27
C PHE A 229 -7.09 -14.46 -16.19
N LYS A 230 -6.66 -15.73 -16.25
CA LYS A 230 -5.64 -16.28 -15.34
C LYS A 230 -4.33 -15.51 -15.37
N THR A 231 -3.84 -15.12 -16.54
CA THR A 231 -2.58 -14.36 -16.69
C THR A 231 -2.64 -13.04 -15.93
N ILE A 232 -3.78 -12.36 -16.03
CA ILE A 232 -4.00 -11.06 -15.37
C ILE A 232 -3.98 -11.24 -13.85
N ILE A 233 -4.68 -12.27 -13.34
CA ILE A 233 -4.70 -12.58 -11.91
C ILE A 233 -3.28 -12.87 -11.42
N CYS A 234 -2.55 -13.76 -12.07
CA CYS A 234 -1.19 -14.12 -11.68
C CYS A 234 -0.25 -12.92 -11.77
N GLU A 235 -0.28 -12.14 -12.86
CA GLU A 235 0.57 -10.96 -13.02
C GLU A 235 0.35 -9.95 -11.88
N TRP A 236 -0.90 -9.69 -11.51
CA TRP A 236 -1.22 -8.78 -10.41
C TRP A 236 -0.81 -9.37 -9.06
N TYR A 237 -1.05 -10.67 -8.83
CA TYR A 237 -0.68 -11.35 -7.60
C TYR A 237 0.84 -11.32 -7.36
N CYS A 238 1.64 -11.61 -8.40
CA CYS A 238 3.10 -11.53 -8.34
C CYS A 238 3.58 -10.08 -8.20
N SER A 239 2.97 -9.13 -8.92
CA SER A 239 3.37 -7.71 -8.87
C SER A 239 3.13 -7.07 -7.50
N PHE A 240 2.18 -7.60 -6.73
CA PHE A 240 1.91 -7.13 -5.37
C PHE A 240 2.62 -7.94 -4.27
N GLY A 241 3.35 -9.00 -4.63
CA GLY A 241 4.02 -9.87 -3.66
C GLY A 241 3.04 -10.45 -2.64
N CYS A 242 1.86 -10.91 -3.10
CA CYS A 242 0.77 -11.31 -2.22
C CYS A 242 1.13 -12.45 -1.24
N ASP A 243 2.05 -13.33 -1.65
CA ASP A 243 2.57 -14.45 -0.84
C ASP A 243 3.65 -14.07 0.17
N GLU A 244 4.23 -12.88 0.02
CA GLU A 244 5.33 -12.47 0.87
C GLU A 244 4.80 -12.01 2.22
N GLU A 245 5.29 -12.64 3.28
CA GLU A 245 5.04 -12.19 4.64
C GLU A 245 5.81 -10.90 4.94
N CYS A 246 5.19 -10.01 5.73
CA CYS A 246 5.82 -8.76 6.14
C CYS A 246 6.87 -9.01 7.21
N ILE A 247 8.12 -8.65 6.92
CA ILE A 247 9.24 -8.77 7.83
C ILE A 247 9.45 -7.42 8.55
N PRO A 248 9.51 -7.40 9.90
CA PRO A 248 9.83 -6.19 10.65
C PRO A 248 11.17 -5.58 10.21
N CYS A 249 11.22 -4.26 10.06
CA CYS A 249 12.44 -3.55 9.62
C CYS A 249 13.67 -3.78 10.51
N ASN A 250 13.48 -4.19 11.77
CA ASN A 250 14.56 -4.48 12.71
C ASN A 250 15.23 -5.85 12.48
N GLU A 251 14.56 -6.76 11.78
CA GLU A 251 15.00 -8.16 11.57
C GLU A 251 15.73 -8.36 10.24
N LYS A 252 15.77 -7.33 9.38
CA LYS A 252 16.42 -7.37 8.06
C LYS A 252 17.95 -7.28 8.06
N ASN A 253 18.60 -7.30 9.22
CA ASN A 253 20.06 -7.32 9.33
C ASN A 253 20.63 -8.69 8.89
N GLY A 254 20.66 -8.97 7.59
CA GLY A 254 21.37 -10.12 7.03
C GLY A 254 20.82 -10.71 5.73
N GLN A 255 19.60 -10.37 5.33
CA GLN A 255 19.04 -10.82 4.05
C GLN A 255 18.78 -9.59 3.17
N ALA A 256 19.83 -9.14 2.49
CA ALA A 256 19.63 -8.42 1.25
C ALA A 256 18.94 -9.41 0.30
N THR A 257 17.64 -9.26 0.09
CA THR A 257 16.94 -9.96 -0.98
C THR A 257 17.58 -9.48 -2.28
N GLN A 258 18.51 -10.27 -2.82
CA GLN A 258 19.02 -10.11 -4.18
C GLN A 258 17.88 -10.45 -5.14
N GLN A 259 16.89 -9.56 -5.28
CA GLN A 259 15.90 -9.61 -6.34
C GLN A 259 15.71 -8.24 -6.99
N SER A 260 16.79 -7.49 -7.15
CA SER A 260 16.87 -6.41 -8.13
C SER A 260 17.90 -6.74 -9.20
N ALA A 261 17.58 -7.71 -10.06
CA ALA A 261 18.21 -7.81 -11.37
C ALA A 261 17.35 -8.63 -12.34
N GLN A 262 16.88 -7.93 -13.38
CA GLN A 262 16.38 -8.45 -14.67
C GLN A 262 14.91 -8.87 -14.77
N LYS A 263 14.03 -7.86 -14.93
CA LYS A 263 13.03 -7.89 -16.02
C LYS A 263 13.35 -6.78 -17.02
N GLN A 264 14.22 -7.09 -17.98
CA GLN A 264 14.41 -6.27 -19.18
C GLN A 264 13.24 -6.52 -20.13
N ILE A 265 12.47 -5.48 -20.41
CA ILE A 265 11.66 -5.41 -21.63
C ILE A 265 12.46 -4.59 -22.65
N GLY A 266 12.93 -5.27 -23.70
CA GLY A 266 13.08 -4.70 -25.05
C GLY A 266 14.15 -3.65 -25.33
N SER A 267 15.25 -4.12 -25.94
CA SER A 267 16.04 -3.47 -27.00
C SER A 267 16.68 -2.08 -26.79
N GLY A 268 18.01 -2.11 -26.71
CA GLY A 268 18.85 -1.22 -27.52
C GLY A 268 19.79 -0.29 -26.74
N ILE A 269 21.07 -0.41 -27.09
CA ILE A 269 22.20 0.48 -26.75
C ILE A 269 22.95 0.08 -25.46
N LYS A 270 24.08 -0.60 -25.68
CA LYS A 270 25.19 -0.68 -24.73
C LYS A 270 25.92 0.66 -24.71
N ASP A 271 26.51 0.97 -23.55
CA ASP A 271 27.44 2.06 -23.25
C ASP A 271 26.84 3.37 -22.74
N ALA A 272 26.65 3.44 -21.42
CA ALA A 272 27.31 4.41 -20.53
C ALA A 272 26.83 4.12 -19.10
N LYS A 273 27.74 4.10 -18.11
CA LYS A 273 27.36 4.21 -16.69
C LYS A 273 26.46 5.45 -16.54
N PRO A 274 25.20 5.34 -16.11
CA PRO A 274 24.42 6.51 -15.79
C PRO A 274 24.98 7.13 -14.51
N SER A 275 25.15 8.45 -14.51
CA SER A 275 25.42 9.21 -13.30
C SER A 275 24.27 9.00 -12.31
N GLU A 276 24.61 8.71 -11.06
CA GLU A 276 23.74 8.85 -9.89
C GLU A 276 22.99 10.21 -9.97
N ASN A 277 21.67 10.19 -9.77
CA ASN A 277 20.77 11.34 -9.54
C ASN A 277 19.89 11.88 -10.70
N CYS A 278 19.33 11.01 -11.55
CA CYS A 278 18.11 11.35 -12.33
C CYS A 278 16.99 10.31 -12.21
N GLU A 279 16.93 9.59 -11.10
CA GLU A 279 15.76 8.78 -10.76
C GLU A 279 14.83 9.64 -9.89
N LEU A 280 13.54 9.66 -10.23
CA LEU A 280 12.49 10.24 -9.40
C LEU A 280 12.35 9.36 -8.14
N GLU A 281 13.23 9.58 -7.17
CA GLU A 281 13.04 9.00 -5.84
C GLU A 281 11.86 9.68 -5.15
N PRO A 282 10.95 8.89 -4.54
CA PRO A 282 11.11 7.47 -4.25
C PRO A 282 10.34 6.54 -5.20
N MET A 283 11.00 5.48 -5.68
CA MET A 283 10.33 4.23 -6.08
C MET A 283 10.31 3.27 -4.90
N PHE A 284 9.18 2.62 -4.68
CA PHE A 284 9.00 1.56 -3.70
C PHE A 284 8.55 0.28 -4.42
N GLU A 285 8.95 -0.86 -3.89
CA GLU A 285 8.57 -2.18 -4.39
C GLU A 285 7.48 -2.80 -3.50
N PHE A 286 6.69 -3.69 -4.08
CA PHE A 286 5.72 -4.48 -3.32
C PHE A 286 6.34 -5.80 -2.86
N PRO A 287 5.95 -6.29 -1.67
CA PRO A 287 5.07 -5.62 -0.72
C PRO A 287 5.81 -4.46 -0.01
N ILE A 288 5.11 -3.35 0.21
CA ILE A 288 5.69 -2.11 0.77
C ILE A 288 6.23 -2.36 2.18
N CYS A 289 5.64 -3.31 2.91
CA CYS A 289 6.16 -3.70 4.22
C CYS A 289 7.58 -4.27 4.17
N ASN A 290 7.96 -4.90 3.05
CA ASN A 290 9.29 -5.44 2.82
C ASN A 290 10.20 -4.48 2.03
N ASP A 291 9.76 -3.28 1.72
CA ASP A 291 10.54 -2.31 0.98
C ASP A 291 11.61 -1.61 1.86
N GLU A 292 12.81 -1.39 1.30
CA GLU A 292 13.90 -0.72 1.99
C GLU A 292 13.62 0.76 2.26
N TYR A 293 12.97 1.45 1.32
CA TYR A 293 12.62 2.85 1.46
C TYR A 293 11.64 3.06 2.62
N LYS A 294 10.62 2.19 2.78
CA LYS A 294 9.76 2.18 3.98
C LYS A 294 10.58 2.06 5.26
N CYS A 295 11.54 1.13 5.31
CA CYS A 295 12.38 0.96 6.49
C CYS A 295 13.31 2.16 6.77
N ARG A 296 13.80 2.84 5.73
CA ARG A 296 14.55 4.10 5.88
C ARG A 296 13.69 5.21 6.50
N VAL A 297 12.47 5.38 6.00
CA VAL A 297 11.52 6.38 6.53
C VAL A 297 11.16 6.08 7.98
N GLU A 298 10.89 4.82 8.32
CA GLU A 298 10.60 4.40 9.70
C GLU A 298 11.78 4.68 10.64
N LYS A 299 13.02 4.46 10.18
CA LYS A 299 14.22 4.78 10.95
C LYS A 299 14.36 6.29 11.16
N TRP A 300 14.22 7.11 10.11
CA TRP A 300 14.29 8.58 10.25
C TRP A 300 13.22 9.13 11.18
N TYR A 301 12.01 8.57 11.13
CA TYR A 301 10.94 8.91 12.06
C TYR A 301 11.35 8.60 13.52
N LYS A 302 11.88 7.41 13.80
CA LYS A 302 12.32 7.01 15.15
C LYS A 302 13.49 7.84 15.66
N ASP A 303 14.47 8.11 14.80
CA ASP A 303 15.64 8.93 15.11
C ASP A 303 15.21 10.37 15.47
N ASP A 304 14.32 10.96 14.67
CA ASP A 304 13.78 12.30 14.96
C ASP A 304 12.84 12.31 16.16
N GLU A 305 12.07 11.25 16.39
CA GLU A 305 11.24 11.12 17.60
C GLU A 305 12.11 11.13 18.86
N GLN A 306 13.23 10.41 18.85
CA GLN A 306 14.19 10.43 19.95
C GLN A 306 14.85 11.81 20.08
N CYS A 307 15.28 12.42 18.98
CA CYS A 307 15.88 13.75 19.00
C CYS A 307 14.93 14.83 19.55
N VAL A 308 13.63 14.76 19.24
CA VAL A 308 12.61 15.64 19.84
C VAL A 308 12.52 15.45 21.35
N LYS A 309 12.60 14.21 21.85
CA LYS A 309 12.59 13.93 23.30
C LYS A 309 13.82 14.54 23.96
N ASP A 310 15.01 14.28 23.42
CA ASP A 310 16.28 14.78 23.96
C ASP A 310 16.32 16.32 23.96
N LEU A 311 16.00 16.96 22.83
CA LEU A 311 15.96 18.44 22.74
C LEU A 311 14.90 19.07 23.64
N SER A 312 13.79 18.37 23.89
CA SER A 312 12.76 18.84 24.82
C SER A 312 13.23 18.79 26.27
N GLU A 313 14.07 17.80 26.62
CA GLU A 313 14.72 17.72 27.94
C GLU A 313 15.78 18.80 28.09
N ASP A 314 16.67 18.96 27.11
CA ASP A 314 17.68 20.03 27.07
C ASP A 314 17.04 21.41 27.21
N LEU A 315 15.93 21.65 26.50
CA LEU A 315 15.20 22.91 26.58
C LEU A 315 14.67 23.18 27.99
N LYS A 316 14.20 22.16 28.71
CA LYS A 316 13.73 22.30 30.10
C LYS A 316 14.89 22.67 31.02
N GLU A 317 16.05 22.03 30.87
CA GLU A 317 17.23 22.32 31.67
C GLU A 317 17.75 23.74 31.44
N ILE A 318 17.91 24.14 30.18
CA ILE A 318 18.37 25.49 29.80
C ILE A 318 17.36 26.55 30.27
N THR A 319 16.06 26.25 30.22
CA THR A 319 15.03 27.19 30.72
C THR A 319 15.12 27.38 32.23
N LYS A 320 15.36 26.31 33.00
CA LYS A 320 15.60 26.42 34.45
C LYS A 320 16.84 27.26 34.76
N GLU A 321 17.93 27.05 34.03
CA GLU A 321 19.16 27.83 34.18
C GLU A 321 18.91 29.32 33.86
N LYS A 322 18.19 29.60 32.78
CA LYS A 322 17.79 30.96 32.40
C LYS A 322 16.99 31.64 33.51
N GLU A 323 16.02 30.96 34.09
CA GLU A 323 15.19 31.49 35.18
C GLU A 323 16.01 31.75 36.46
N ALA A 324 16.92 30.85 36.80
CA ALA A 324 17.84 31.02 37.93
C ALA A 324 18.78 32.23 37.73
N LEU A 325 19.35 32.38 36.54
CA LEU A 325 20.19 33.54 36.18
C LEU A 325 19.39 34.83 36.18
N GLN A 326 18.13 34.82 35.72
CA GLN A 326 17.25 35.99 35.77
C GLN A 326 16.94 36.41 37.22
N ALA A 327 16.71 35.44 38.11
CA ALA A 327 16.51 35.70 39.53
C ALA A 327 17.77 36.27 40.19
N CYS A 328 18.95 35.70 39.89
CA CYS A 328 20.24 36.20 40.36
C CYS A 328 20.51 37.63 39.90
N LYS A 329 20.32 37.90 38.60
CA LYS A 329 20.40 39.24 38.01
C LYS A 329 19.50 40.24 38.73
N SER A 330 18.23 39.90 38.92
CA SER A 330 17.24 40.76 39.59
C SER A 330 17.61 41.02 41.06
N SER A 331 18.22 40.04 41.74
CA SER A 331 18.70 40.20 43.12
C SER A 331 19.92 41.12 43.20
N LEU A 332 20.90 40.97 42.31
CA LEU A 332 22.08 41.83 42.23
C LEU A 332 21.71 43.28 41.87
N GLU A 333 20.79 43.47 40.92
CA GLU A 333 20.30 44.81 40.56
C GLU A 333 19.65 45.53 41.76
N LYS A 334 18.88 44.81 42.58
CA LYS A 334 18.29 45.36 43.82
C LYS A 334 19.35 45.70 44.86
N ALA A 335 20.28 44.78 45.14
CA ALA A 335 21.34 44.98 46.13
C ALA A 335 22.24 46.17 45.77
N ILE A 336 22.64 46.30 44.50
CA ILE A 336 23.42 47.45 44.02
C ILE A 336 22.63 48.76 44.14
N ALA A 337 21.31 48.75 43.88
CA ALA A 337 20.47 49.95 43.96
C ALA A 337 20.26 50.46 45.41
N GLU A 338 20.35 49.59 46.41
CA GLU A 338 20.26 49.90 47.85
C GLU A 338 21.58 50.42 48.43
N VAL A 339 22.70 50.01 47.85
CA VAL A 339 24.07 50.31 48.32
C VAL A 339 24.75 51.40 47.47
N ASP A 340 24.05 51.95 46.48
CA ASP A 340 24.57 53.02 45.60
C ASP A 340 25.13 54.22 46.40
N PRO A 341 26.45 54.50 46.31
CA PRO A 341 27.09 55.57 47.07
C PRO A 341 26.51 56.95 46.74
N LYS A 342 25.90 57.14 45.55
CA LYS A 342 25.19 58.38 45.19
C LYS A 342 23.89 58.62 45.96
N LYS A 343 23.31 57.57 46.55
CA LYS A 343 22.11 57.66 47.41
C LYS A 343 22.47 57.69 48.91
N ARG A 344 23.63 57.13 49.30
CA ARG A 344 24.08 57.04 50.69
C ARG A 344 24.93 58.22 51.17
N CYS A 345 25.84 58.74 50.34
CA CYS A 345 26.67 59.89 50.71
C CYS A 345 25.91 61.17 50.27
N LYS A 346 25.02 61.69 51.13
CA LYS A 346 24.30 62.96 50.93
C LYS A 346 24.76 64.01 51.93
#